data_AF-A0A3C0GH13-F1
#
_entry.id   AF-A0A3C0GH13-F1
#
_cell.length_a   1.000
_cell.length_b   1.000
_cell.length_c   1.000
_cell.angle_alpha   90.00
_cell.angle_beta   90.00
_cell.angle_gamma   90.00
#
_symmetry.space_group_name_H-M   'P 1'
#
loop_
_entity.id
_entity.type
_entity.pdbx_description
1 polymer ?
#
loop_
_entity_poly.entity_id
_entity_poly.type
_entity_poly.pdbx_seq_one_letter_code
_entity_poly.pdbx_strand_id
1 'polypeptide(L)'
;MADKQFYKNLRPFKGTLIELLGDDTYFVDVPKSWHVVVVDILNSTSAVNAGNHHQVNLTATGAIISVLNAIRKVKRSNEIPYFFGGDGA
;
A
#
# COMPACT_ATOMS: atom_id res chain seq x y z
N MET A 1 -6.32 -21.32 0.92
CA MET A 1 -5.29 -20.86 1.87
C MET A 1 -4.10 -20.22 1.16
N ALA A 2 -3.68 -20.75 -0.01
CA ALA A 2 -2.59 -20.19 -0.81
C ALA A 2 -2.73 -18.68 -1.08
N ASP A 3 -3.92 -18.21 -1.48
CA ASP A 3 -4.17 -16.79 -1.75
C ASP A 3 -3.87 -15.87 -0.56
N LYS A 4 -4.05 -16.33 0.69
CA LYS A 4 -3.76 -15.50 1.87
C LYS A 4 -2.27 -15.24 2.06
N GLN A 5 -1.42 -16.13 1.54
CA GLN A 5 0.04 -15.99 1.61
C GLN A 5 0.63 -15.40 0.33
N PHE A 6 -0.20 -15.04 -0.66
CA PHE A 6 0.24 -14.52 -1.96
C PHE A 6 1.30 -13.42 -1.83
N TYR A 7 1.00 -12.34 -1.11
CA TYR A 7 1.93 -11.22 -0.94
C TYR A 7 3.24 -11.63 -0.24
N LYS A 8 3.16 -12.50 0.77
CA LYS A 8 4.32 -13.01 1.51
C LYS A 8 5.24 -13.88 0.64
N ASN A 9 4.66 -14.53 -0.36
CA ASN A 9 5.36 -15.46 -1.24
C ASN A 9 5.88 -14.80 -2.53
N LEU A 10 5.66 -13.49 -2.71
CA LEU A 10 6.25 -12.76 -3.83
C LEU A 10 7.77 -12.81 -3.74
N ARG A 11 8.42 -13.12 -4.87
CA ARG A 11 9.87 -13.17 -4.94
C ARG A 11 10.42 -11.74 -4.96
N PRO A 12 11.30 -11.34 -4.04
CA PRO A 12 11.91 -10.03 -4.09
C PRO A 12 12.80 -9.92 -5.34
N PHE A 13 12.62 -8.84 -6.08
CA PHE A 13 13.47 -8.49 -7.21
C PHE A 13 14.75 -7.80 -6.71
N LYS A 14 15.89 -8.13 -7.34
CA LYS A 14 17.19 -7.49 -7.08
C LYS A 14 17.72 -6.94 -8.40
N GLY A 15 17.69 -5.62 -8.55
CA GLY A 15 18.11 -4.92 -9.75
C GLY A 15 17.56 -3.50 -9.75
N THR A 16 17.67 -2.83 -10.89
CA THR A 16 17.10 -1.50 -11.10
C THR A 16 15.61 -1.57 -11.37
N LEU A 17 14.90 -0.48 -11.10
CA LEU A 17 13.48 -0.37 -11.45
C LEU A 17 13.25 -0.50 -12.97
N ILE A 18 14.21 -0.07 -13.79
CA ILE A 18 14.13 -0.17 -15.26
C ILE A 18 14.17 -1.64 -15.70
N GLU A 19 15.08 -2.44 -15.13
CA GLU A 19 15.14 -3.88 -15.40
C GLU A 19 13.86 -4.60 -14.95
N LEU A 20 13.31 -4.23 -13.79
CA LEU A 20 12.06 -4.79 -13.29
C LEU A 20 10.89 -4.51 -14.24
N LEU A 21 10.72 -3.24 -14.65
CA LEU A 21 9.61 -2.83 -15.51
C LEU A 21 9.77 -3.25 -16.97
N GLY A 22 10.98 -3.65 -17.38
CA GLY A 22 11.28 -4.06 -18.74
C GLY A 22 10.99 -5.53 -19.05
N ASP A 23 10.67 -6.35 -18.05
CA ASP A 23 10.41 -7.78 -18.20
C ASP A 23 9.17 -8.22 -17.41
N ASP A 24 8.08 -8.48 -18.13
CA ASP A 24 6.79 -8.89 -17.58
C ASP A 24 6.86 -10.21 -16.79
N THR A 25 7.91 -11.04 -16.99
CA THR A 25 8.07 -12.30 -16.26
C THR A 25 8.36 -12.11 -14.77
N TYR A 26 8.71 -10.89 -14.33
CA TYR A 26 8.84 -10.54 -12.92
C TYR A 26 7.50 -10.23 -12.23
N PHE A 27 6.41 -10.11 -13.00
CA PHE A 27 5.09 -9.83 -12.46
C PHE A 27 4.21 -11.07 -12.46
N VAL A 28 3.28 -11.10 -11.52
CA VAL A 28 2.28 -12.16 -11.40
C VAL A 28 0.93 -11.53 -11.16
N ASP A 29 -0.11 -12.12 -11.73
CA ASP A 29 -1.47 -11.66 -11.54
C ASP A 29 -1.87 -11.73 -10.06
N VAL A 30 -2.51 -10.65 -9.60
CA VAL A 30 -3.12 -10.62 -8.27
C VAL A 30 -4.28 -11.61 -8.23
N PRO A 31 -4.42 -12.45 -7.18
CA PRO A 31 -5.52 -13.41 -7.12
C PRO A 31 -6.88 -12.71 -7.16
N LYS A 32 -7.85 -13.26 -7.88
CA LYS A 32 -9.20 -12.68 -8.04
C LYS A 32 -9.96 -12.49 -6.72
N SER A 33 -9.52 -13.16 -5.65
CA SER A 33 -10.06 -13.06 -4.30
C SER A 33 -9.56 -11.83 -3.51
N TRP A 34 -8.56 -11.12 -4.04
CA TRP A 34 -7.98 -9.94 -3.42
C TRP A 34 -8.69 -8.67 -3.84
N HIS A 35 -8.68 -7.70 -2.93
CA HIS A 35 -9.15 -6.34 -3.17
C HIS A 35 -8.06 -5.37 -2.77
N VAL A 36 -7.89 -4.31 -3.56
CA VAL A 36 -6.99 -3.20 -3.24
C VAL A 36 -7.83 -2.03 -2.73
N VAL A 37 -7.45 -1.50 -1.58
CA VAL A 37 -8.07 -0.29 -1.00
C VAL A 37 -7.09 0.85 -1.18
N VAL A 38 -7.54 1.93 -1.81
CA VAL A 38 -6.77 3.16 -2.00
C VAL A 38 -7.48 4.28 -1.26
N VAL A 39 -6.70 5.12 -0.60
CA VAL A 39 -7.17 6.32 0.09
C VAL A 39 -6.48 7.53 -0.53
N ASP A 40 -7.22 8.63 -0.64
CA ASP A 40 -6.71 9.88 -1.19
C ASP A 40 -7.01 11.04 -0.23
N ILE A 41 -6.17 12.08 -0.29
CA ILE A 41 -6.30 13.30 0.49
C ILE A 41 -6.61 14.43 -0.49
N LEU A 42 -7.85 14.88 -0.44
CA LEU A 42 -8.30 16.01 -1.24
C LEU A 42 -7.43 17.26 -1.00
N ASN A 43 -7.01 17.92 -2.07
CA ASN A 43 -6.18 19.14 -2.04
C ASN A 43 -4.83 18.99 -1.33
N SER A 44 -4.28 17.78 -1.25
CA SER A 44 -2.98 17.50 -0.63
C SER A 44 -1.84 18.34 -1.23
N THR A 45 -1.81 18.54 -2.55
CA THR A 45 -0.79 19.38 -3.22
C THR A 45 -0.80 20.82 -2.69
N SER A 46 -1.98 21.44 -2.58
CA SER A 46 -2.09 22.80 -2.03
C SER A 46 -1.70 22.85 -0.56
N ALA A 47 -2.06 21.83 0.22
CA ALA A 47 -1.69 21.73 1.63
C ALA A 47 -0.17 21.61 1.81
N VAL A 48 0.50 20.78 1.00
CA VAL A 48 1.97 20.65 0.98
C VAL A 48 2.62 21.98 0.61
N ASN A 49 2.15 22.64 -0.46
CA ASN A 49 2.66 23.95 -0.87
C ASN A 49 2.48 25.04 0.20
N ALA A 50 1.47 24.90 1.07
CA ALA A 50 1.23 25.77 2.22
C ALA A 50 2.05 25.36 3.47
N GLY A 51 3.00 24.43 3.35
CA GLY A 51 3.84 23.97 4.46
C GLY A 51 3.26 22.83 5.29
N ASN A 52 2.06 22.33 4.97
CA ASN A 52 1.35 21.32 5.78
C ASN A 52 1.69 19.87 5.41
N HIS A 53 2.90 19.61 4.92
CA HIS A 53 3.37 18.28 4.53
C HIS A 53 3.27 17.25 5.68
N HIS A 54 3.60 17.64 6.92
CA HIS A 54 3.44 16.78 8.08
C HIS A 54 1.99 16.35 8.32
N GLN A 55 1.03 17.27 8.19
CA GLN A 55 -0.39 16.98 8.35
C GLN A 55 -0.90 16.06 7.24
N VAL A 56 -0.44 16.25 6.00
CA VAL A 56 -0.76 15.36 4.87
C VAL A 56 -0.24 13.95 5.15
N ASN A 57 1.02 13.80 5.56
CA ASN A 57 1.61 12.50 5.88
C ASN A 57 0.92 11.81 7.07
N LEU A 58 0.56 12.58 8.12
CA LEU A 58 -0.21 12.06 9.26
C LEU A 58 -1.61 11.61 8.83
N THR A 59 -2.26 12.35 7.94
CA THR A 59 -3.60 11.99 7.44
C THR A 59 -3.54 10.72 6.58
N ALA A 60 -2.52 10.58 5.74
CA ALA A 60 -2.37 9.42 4.86
C ALA A 60 -2.13 8.13 5.67
N THR A 61 -1.19 8.17 6.62
CA THR A 61 -0.93 7.06 7.54
C THR A 61 -2.14 6.77 8.42
N GLY A 62 -2.80 7.82 8.95
CA GLY A 62 -4.03 7.70 9.74
C GLY A 62 -5.18 7.04 8.98
N ALA A 63 -5.32 7.31 7.68
CA ALA A 63 -6.33 6.68 6.84
C ALA A 63 -6.09 5.17 6.68
N ILE A 64 -4.82 4.75 6.45
CA ILE A 64 -4.45 3.32 6.41
C ILE A 64 -4.79 2.64 7.74
N ILE A 65 -4.37 3.21 8.87
CA ILE A 65 -4.66 2.66 10.21
C ILE A 65 -6.16 2.57 10.49
N SER A 66 -6.93 3.57 10.06
CA SER A 66 -8.39 3.58 10.21
C SER A 66 -9.05 2.41 9.49
N VAL A 67 -8.64 2.15 8.24
CA VAL A 67 -9.11 1.00 7.46
C VAL A 67 -8.71 -0.32 8.12
N LEU A 68 -7.45 -0.47 8.52
CA LEU A 68 -6.95 -1.69 9.18
C LEU A 68 -7.73 -1.98 10.48
N ASN A 69 -7.99 -0.94 11.29
CA ASN A 69 -8.76 -1.07 12.52
C ASN A 69 -10.23 -1.45 12.25
N ALA A 70 -10.84 -0.90 11.20
CA ALA A 70 -12.19 -1.28 10.79
C ALA A 70 -12.26 -2.76 10.37
N ILE A 71 -11.31 -3.23 9.56
CA ILE A 71 -11.26 -4.63 9.12
C ILE A 71 -10.99 -5.56 10.31
N ARG A 72 -10.11 -5.18 11.24
CA ARG A 72 -9.79 -5.99 12.42
C ARG A 72 -11.00 -6.26 13.31
N LYS A 73 -11.97 -5.34 13.36
CA LYS A 73 -13.23 -5.52 14.10
C LYS A 73 -14.07 -6.66 13.52
N VAL A 74 -14.03 -6.87 12.21
CA VAL A 74 -14.83 -7.92 11.52
C VAL A 74 -14.04 -9.20 11.25
N LYS A 75 -12.71 -9.13 11.13
CA LYS A 75 -11.82 -10.27 10.86
C LYS A 75 -10.53 -10.15 11.68
N ARG A 76 -10.43 -10.93 12.76
CA ARG A 76 -9.33 -10.82 13.74
C ARG A 76 -8.00 -11.45 13.29
N SER A 77 -8.00 -12.36 12.32
CA SER A 77 -6.86 -13.27 12.06
C SER A 77 -6.21 -13.12 10.68
N ASN A 78 -6.49 -12.04 9.94
CA ASN A 78 -5.89 -11.82 8.63
C ASN A 78 -4.82 -10.72 8.71
N GLU A 79 -3.58 -11.06 8.36
CA GLU A 79 -2.54 -10.07 8.07
C GLU A 79 -2.90 -9.36 6.75
N ILE A 80 -2.81 -8.03 6.75
CA ILE A 80 -3.16 -7.20 5.59
C ILE A 80 -1.91 -6.42 5.21
N PRO A 81 -1.30 -6.68 4.04
CA PRO A 81 -0.18 -5.89 3.57
C PRO A 81 -0.65 -4.47 3.23
N TYR A 82 0.19 -3.49 3.54
CA TYR A 82 -0.02 -2.09 3.21
C TYR A 82 1.33 -1.44 2.87
N PHE A 83 1.28 -0.36 2.12
CA PHE A 83 2.45 0.49 1.86
C PHE A 83 2.05 1.95 2.01
N PHE A 84 3.01 2.77 2.43
CA PHE A 84 2.89 4.23 2.50
C PHE A 84 4.22 4.81 2.01
N GLY A 85 4.18 5.69 1.01
CA GLY A 85 5.35 6.37 0.45
C GLY A 85 5.25 7.86 0.67
N GLY A 86 5.56 8.33 1.88
CA GLY A 86 5.69 9.75 2.20
C GLY A 86 7.12 10.25 2.09
N ASP A 87 7.33 11.55 2.32
CA ASP A 87 8.61 12.26 2.08
C ASP A 87 9.79 11.86 3.01
N GLY A 88 9.66 10.78 3.77
CA GLY A 88 10.69 10.20 4.64
C GLY A 88 10.77 8.68 4.57
N ALA A 89 10.18 8.07 3.53
CA ALA A 89 10.27 6.65 3.20
C ALA A 89 11.43 6.37 2.24
#